data_AF-A0A6G3XUK7-F1
#
_entry.id   AF-A0A6G3XUK7-F1
#
_cell.length_a   1.000
_cell.length_b   1.000
_cell.length_c   1.000
_cell.angle_alpha   90.00
_cell.angle_beta   90.00
_cell.angle_gamma   90.00
#
_symmetry.space_group_name_H-M   'P 1'
#
loop_
_entity.id
_entity.type
_entity.pdbx_description
1 polymer ?
#
loop_
_entity_poly.entity_id
_entity_poly.type
_entity_poly.pdbx_seq_one_letter_code
_entity_poly.pdbx_strand_id
1 'polypeptide(L)'
;KLLRMESELGKRLIGQGEAVRAVSDAVRRTRAGIADPDRPTGSFLFLGPTGVGKTELAKALADFLFDDERAMIRIDMSEYGEKHSVARLVGAPPGYVGYEEGGQL
;
A
#
# COMPACT_ATOMS: atom_id res chain seq x y z
N LYS A 1 -10.02 15.72 -9.45
CA LYS A 1 -8.84 14.82 -9.43
C LYS A 1 -9.22 13.39 -9.81
N LEU A 2 -10.14 12.73 -9.10
CA LEU A 2 -10.44 11.28 -9.24
C LEU A 2 -10.91 10.79 -10.63
N LEU A 3 -11.61 11.61 -11.40
CA LEU A 3 -12.07 11.23 -12.76
C LEU A 3 -10.93 11.07 -13.77
N ARG A 4 -9.74 11.61 -13.46
CA ARG A 4 -8.54 11.54 -14.31
C ARG A 4 -7.46 10.64 -13.71
N MET A 5 -7.77 9.88 -12.66
CA MET A 5 -6.79 9.11 -11.88
C MET A 5 -5.99 8.14 -12.75
N GLU A 6 -6.64 7.40 -13.64
CA GLU A 6 -5.95 6.48 -14.54
C GLU A 6 -4.99 7.19 -15.48
N SER A 7 -5.39 8.35 -16.02
CA SER A 7 -4.52 9.14 -16.89
C SER A 7 -3.34 9.74 -16.14
N GLU A 8 -3.52 10.14 -14.88
CA GLU A 8 -2.43 10.70 -14.06
C GLU A 8 -1.44 9.60 -13.64
N LEU A 9 -1.93 8.46 -13.13
CA LEU A 9 -1.08 7.31 -12.80
C LEU A 9 -0.40 6.74 -14.05
N GLY A 10 -1.10 6.73 -15.19
CA GLY A 10 -0.59 6.26 -16.48
C GLY A 10 0.55 7.11 -17.05
N LYS A 11 0.81 8.32 -16.53
CA LYS A 11 2.02 9.09 -16.90
C LYS A 11 3.30 8.45 -16.35
N ARG A 12 3.22 7.79 -15.19
CA ARG A 12 4.35 7.10 -14.53
C ARG A 12 4.34 5.60 -14.84
N LEU A 13 3.17 4.97 -14.91
CA LEU A 13 3.02 3.53 -15.15
C LEU A 13 2.54 3.21 -16.56
N ILE A 14 3.51 2.95 -17.45
CA ILE A 14 3.24 2.57 -18.83
C ILE A 14 2.92 1.07 -18.91
N GLY A 15 1.84 0.72 -19.63
CA GLY A 15 1.48 -0.67 -19.92
C GLY A 15 0.76 -1.43 -18.81
N GLN A 16 0.50 -0.81 -17.65
CA GLN A 16 -0.15 -1.45 -16.48
C GLN A 16 -1.62 -1.05 -16.31
N GLY A 17 -2.36 -0.90 -17.42
CA GLY A 17 -3.69 -0.30 -17.43
C GLY A 17 -4.74 -1.02 -16.58
N GLU A 18 -4.67 -2.35 -16.48
CA GLU A 18 -5.58 -3.15 -15.65
C GLU A 18 -5.38 -2.87 -14.16
N ALA A 19 -4.13 -2.92 -13.68
CA ALA A 19 -3.79 -2.64 -12.28
C ALA A 19 -4.16 -1.19 -11.90
N VAL A 20 -3.88 -0.24 -12.78
CA VAL A 20 -4.24 1.19 -12.59
C VAL A 20 -5.75 1.37 -12.49
N ARG A 21 -6.54 0.70 -13.34
CA ARG A 21 -8.00 0.76 -13.30
C ARG A 21 -8.57 0.15 -12.02
N ALA A 22 -8.10 -1.03 -11.62
CA ALA A 22 -8.55 -1.72 -10.42
C ALA A 22 -8.33 -0.88 -9.14
N VAL A 23 -7.16 -0.23 -9.03
CA VAL A 23 -6.85 0.69 -7.92
C VAL A 23 -7.75 1.93 -7.96
N SER A 24 -7.91 2.53 -9.15
CA SER A 24 -8.73 3.74 -9.31
C SER A 24 -10.21 3.49 -8.95
N ASP A 25 -10.75 2.31 -9.27
CA ASP A 25 -12.11 1.92 -8.92
C ASP A 25 -12.32 1.75 -7.40
N ALA A 26 -11.36 1.16 -6.68
CA ALA A 26 -11.44 1.05 -5.23
C ALA A 26 -11.42 2.43 -4.53
N VAL A 27 -10.54 3.33 -4.99
CA VAL A 27 -10.46 4.70 -4.46
C VAL A 27 -11.76 5.45 -4.73
N ARG A 28 -12.33 5.35 -5.93
CA ARG A 28 -13.61 6.00 -6.27
C ARG A 28 -14.77 5.48 -5.42
N ARG A 29 -14.90 4.17 -5.25
CA ARG A 29 -15.96 3.56 -4.40
C ARG A 29 -15.90 4.08 -2.98
N THR A 30 -14.70 4.17 -2.41
CA THR A 30 -14.51 4.67 -1.05
C THR A 30 -14.84 6.15 -0.94
N ARG A 31 -14.37 6.97 -1.88
CA ARG A 31 -14.66 8.41 -1.89
C ARG A 31 -16.14 8.72 -2.11
N ALA A 32 -16.88 7.83 -2.78
CA ALA A 32 -18.33 7.93 -2.95
C ALA A 32 -19.14 7.41 -1.74
N GLY A 33 -18.49 6.89 -0.69
CA GLY A 33 -19.16 6.34 0.48
C GLY A 33 -19.87 4.99 0.21
N ILE A 34 -19.47 4.28 -0.84
CA ILE A 34 -20.04 2.98 -1.24
C ILE A 34 -19.27 1.80 -0.61
N ALA A 35 -18.07 2.06 -0.08
CA ALA A 35 -17.27 1.03 0.57
C ALA A 35 -17.87 0.61 1.92
N ASP A 36 -17.72 -0.67 2.24
CA ASP A 36 -18.06 -1.23 3.54
C ASP A 36 -17.16 -0.60 4.63
N PRO A 37 -17.73 0.04 5.66
CA PRO A 37 -16.94 0.71 6.71
C PRO A 37 -16.11 -0.26 7.57
N ASP A 38 -16.47 -1.55 7.61
CA ASP A 38 -15.77 -2.56 8.41
C ASP A 38 -14.65 -3.28 7.64
N ARG A 39 -14.36 -2.84 6.40
CA ARG A 39 -13.33 -3.43 5.54
C ARG A 39 -12.32 -2.40 5.06
N PRO A 40 -11.08 -2.83 4.74
CA PRO A 40 -10.14 -1.95 4.05
C PRO A 40 -10.71 -1.45 2.71
N THR A 41 -10.55 -0.15 2.46
CA THR A 41 -10.84 0.55 1.19
C THR A 41 -10.42 -0.22 -0.06
N GLY A 42 -9.27 -0.90 0.01
CA GLY A 42 -8.77 -1.78 -1.03
C GLY A 42 -7.63 -2.62 -0.50
N SER A 43 -7.62 -3.90 -0.88
CA SER A 43 -6.51 -4.83 -0.63
C SER A 43 -6.09 -5.44 -1.96
N PHE A 44 -4.81 -5.33 -2.29
CA PHE A 44 -4.27 -5.69 -3.59
C PHE A 44 -3.03 -6.56 -3.43
N LEU A 45 -2.90 -7.57 -4.29
CA LEU A 45 -1.69 -8.35 -4.46
C LEU A 45 -1.20 -8.20 -5.90
N PHE A 46 -0.06 -7.55 -6.08
CA PHE A 46 0.56 -7.39 -7.40
C PHE A 46 1.67 -8.42 -7.60
N LEU A 47 1.57 -9.23 -8.65
CA LEU A 47 2.54 -10.27 -9.01
C LEU A 47 3.16 -9.99 -10.37
N GLY A 48 4.40 -10.42 -10.59
CA GLY A 48 5.10 -10.30 -11.86
C GLY A 48 6.63 -10.16 -11.71
N PRO A 49 7.39 -10.08 -12.82
CA PRO A 49 8.84 -9.93 -12.81
C PRO A 49 9.34 -8.68 -12.07
N THR A 50 10.61 -8.65 -11.69
CA THR A 50 11.24 -7.43 -11.14
C THR A 50 11.23 -6.31 -12.17
N GLY A 51 11.18 -5.05 -11.70
CA GLY A 51 11.23 -3.86 -12.56
C GLY A 51 9.93 -3.46 -13.27
N VAL A 52 8.87 -4.27 -13.25
CA VAL A 52 7.61 -3.98 -14.00
C VAL A 52 6.70 -2.89 -13.40
N GLY A 53 7.09 -2.26 -12.29
CA GLY A 53 6.35 -1.14 -11.70
C GLY A 53 5.42 -1.45 -10.53
N LYS A 54 5.50 -2.64 -9.91
CA LYS A 54 4.67 -3.00 -8.73
C LYS A 54 4.81 -1.98 -7.58
N THR A 55 6.05 -1.69 -7.17
CA THR A 55 6.36 -0.70 -6.13
C THR A 55 6.07 0.73 -6.61
N GLU A 56 6.28 0.98 -7.91
CA GLU A 56 6.03 2.29 -8.51
C GLU A 56 4.54 2.65 -8.48
N LEU A 57 3.64 1.67 -8.66
CA LEU A 57 2.19 1.88 -8.54
C LEU A 57 1.80 2.41 -7.15
N ALA A 58 2.38 1.84 -6.10
CA ALA A 58 2.12 2.27 -4.73
C ALA A 58 2.61 3.71 -4.48
N LYS A 59 3.81 4.05 -4.96
CA LYS A 59 4.38 5.40 -4.86
C LYS A 59 3.58 6.43 -5.64
N ALA A 60 3.23 6.13 -6.89
CA ALA A 60 2.43 6.99 -7.74
C ALA A 60 1.02 7.21 -7.16
N LEU A 61 0.45 6.19 -6.50
CA LEU A 61 -0.81 6.31 -5.79
C LEU A 61 -0.70 7.24 -4.57
N ALA A 62 0.36 7.11 -3.75
CA ALA A 62 0.60 7.97 -2.60
C ALA A 62 0.76 9.43 -3.04
N ASP A 63 1.58 9.67 -4.06
CA ASP A 63 1.78 10.98 -4.69
C ASP A 63 0.46 11.56 -5.22
N PHE A 64 -0.34 10.77 -5.94
CA PHE A 64 -1.64 11.25 -6.44
C PHE A 64 -2.63 11.62 -5.32
N LEU A 65 -2.67 10.84 -4.23
CA LEU A 65 -3.64 11.02 -3.14
C LEU A 65 -3.23 12.10 -2.13
N PHE A 66 -1.93 12.24 -1.88
CA PHE A 66 -1.38 13.05 -0.78
C PHE A 66 -0.36 14.10 -1.24
N ASP A 67 -0.07 14.17 -2.54
CA ASP A 67 0.94 15.05 -3.13
C ASP A 67 2.35 14.83 -2.52
N ASP A 68 2.59 13.61 -2.01
CA ASP A 68 3.87 13.13 -1.46
C ASP A 68 3.97 11.60 -1.64
N GLU A 69 4.97 11.13 -2.40
CA GLU A 69 5.23 9.70 -2.59
C GLU A 69 5.71 8.98 -1.31
N ARG A 70 6.15 9.74 -0.30
CA ARG A 70 6.57 9.23 1.02
C ARG A 70 5.42 9.15 2.01
N ALA A 71 4.23 9.66 1.68
CA ALA A 71 3.03 9.54 2.48
C ALA A 71 2.43 8.11 2.42
N MET A 72 3.26 7.12 2.70
CA MET A 72 2.90 5.71 2.79
C MET A 72 3.74 5.03 3.86
N ILE A 73 3.10 4.16 4.65
CA ILE A 73 3.83 3.26 5.54
C ILE A 73 4.39 2.15 4.66
N ARG A 74 5.72 2.08 4.55
CA ARG A 74 6.43 1.08 3.76
C ARG A 74 7.16 0.12 4.68
N ILE A 75 6.84 -1.16 4.54
CA ILE A 75 7.47 -2.23 5.33
C ILE A 75 8.29 -3.11 4.39
N ASP A 76 9.56 -3.29 4.69
CA ASP A 76 10.44 -4.16 3.91
C ASP A 76 10.28 -5.61 4.37
N MET A 77 9.50 -6.39 3.63
CA MET A 77 9.24 -7.79 3.94
C MET A 77 10.49 -8.69 3.88
N SER A 78 11.59 -8.24 3.25
CA SER A 78 12.84 -9.02 3.24
C SER A 78 13.47 -9.14 4.63
N GLU A 79 13.14 -8.22 5.55
CA GLU A 79 13.59 -8.25 6.94
C GLU A 79 12.83 -9.27 7.81
N TYR A 80 11.76 -9.88 7.26
CA TYR A 80 10.81 -10.71 8.02
C TYR A 80 10.89 -12.22 7.70
N GLY A 81 12.03 -12.69 7.22
CA GLY A 81 12.21 -14.10 6.83
C GLY A 81 12.26 -15.09 7.99
N GLU A 82 12.60 -14.65 9.20
CA GLU A 82 12.76 -15.50 10.38
C GLU A 82 11.52 -15.46 11.27
N LYS A 83 11.11 -16.59 11.88
CA LYS A 83 9.88 -16.68 12.68
C LYS A 83 9.78 -15.62 13.80
N HIS A 84 10.90 -15.25 14.40
CA HIS A 84 10.94 -14.29 15.52
C HIS A 84 10.95 -12.83 15.06
N SER A 85 11.20 -12.55 13.77
CA SER A 85 11.18 -11.19 13.21
C SER A 85 9.78 -10.55 13.26
N VAL A 86 8.72 -11.37 13.33
CA VAL A 86 7.32 -10.91 13.43
C VAL A 86 7.10 -10.00 14.63
N ALA A 87 7.80 -10.24 15.74
CA ALA A 87 7.69 -9.41 16.95
C ALA A 87 8.11 -7.95 16.70
N ARG A 88 8.92 -7.66 15.68
CA ARG A 88 9.26 -6.27 15.29
C ARG A 88 8.05 -5.54 14.68
N LEU A 89 7.15 -6.28 14.05
CA LEU A 89 5.96 -5.71 13.41
C LEU A 89 4.82 -5.48 14.40
N VAL A 90 4.59 -6.44 15.31
CA VAL A 90 3.43 -6.44 16.22
C VAL A 90 3.77 -6.08 17.68
N GLY A 91 5.06 -5.94 18.00
CA GLY A 91 5.56 -5.73 19.35
C GLY A 91 5.99 -7.04 20.04
N ALA A 92 6.89 -6.91 21.01
CA ALA A 92 7.30 -8.02 21.85
C ALA A 92 6.18 -8.41 22.83
N PRO A 93 6.08 -9.67 23.28
CA PRO A 93 5.14 -10.06 24.33
C PRO A 93 5.51 -9.47 25.70
N PRO A 94 4.54 -9.37 26.65
CA PRO A 94 4.80 -8.88 28.01
C PRO A 94 5.97 -9.62 28.68
N GLY A 95 6.89 -8.86 29.28
CA GLY A 95 8.07 -9.42 29.96
C GLY A 95 9.33 -9.56 29.10
N TYR A 96 9.30 -9.13 27.84
CA TYR A 96 10.46 -9.09 26.95
C TYR A 96 10.88 -7.65 26.63
N VAL A 97 12.15 -7.44 26.28
CA VAL A 97 12.68 -6.15 25.82
C VAL A 97 11.90 -5.70 24.57
N GLY A 98 11.43 -4.44 24.55
CA GLY A 98 10.61 -3.89 23.48
C GLY A 98 9.09 -4.04 23.69
N TYR A 99 8.63 -4.54 24.84
CA TYR A 99 7.19 -4.62 25.16
C TYR A 99 6.53 -3.24 25.26
N GLU A 100 7.19 -2.26 25.88
CA GLU A 100 6.65 -0.90 26.03
C GLU A 100 6.77 -0.04 24.76
N GLU A 101 7.63 -0.45 23.80
CA GLU A 101 7.88 0.29 22.57
C GLU A 101 6.83 -0.01 21.47
N GLY A 102 6.07 -1.09 21.60
CA GLY A 102 5.11 -1.52 20.57
C GLY A 102 5.77 -2.10 19.31
N GLY A 103 4.99 -2.32 18.26
CA GLY A 103 5.48 -2.75 16.95
C GLY A 103 5.81 -1.54 16.06
N GLN A 104 6.42 -1.80 14.89
CA GLN A 104 6.54 -0.77 13.85
C GLN A 104 5.20 -0.26 13.30
N LEU A 105 4.09 -0.93 13.64
CA LEU A 105 2.71 -0.58 13.29
C LEU A 105 1.83 -0.35 14.53
#